data_AF-A0A6M3LDG7-F1
#
_entry.id   AF-A0A6M3LDG7-F1
#
_cell.length_a   1.000
_cell.length_b   1.000
_cell.length_c   1.000
_cell.angle_alpha   90.00
_cell.angle_beta   90.00
_cell.angle_gamma   90.00
#
_symmetry.space_group_name_H-M   'P 1'
#
loop_
_entity.id
_entity.type
_entity.pdbx_description
1 polymer ?
#
loop_
_entity_poly.entity_id
_entity_poly.type
_entity_poly.pdbx_seq_one_letter_code
_entity_poly.pdbx_strand_id
1 'polypeptide(L)'
;MREFHILVGMYQGDYPIYEGIEEFHKYHPDKPFRLWGRDQNPFDFKIGDWVEALDGYIIQLLYTKKMNHARGCYAMRFPMGTFSSFLLASGVWKYSKLYAQFTAGDLNSLSGKSYQNRTKLQSWKKEKFAKLVAMGIQPHTAYIQADYPWRSKYNIMAKIGALLMDEEVVDIVKQNNMMYLDKIKEDETFSDENMVEYVKDFMKHVRRGSQVHLNSIVPLLQLLGKLPDHIQIGNTKKKVDAQEVPYESVPPPV
;
A
#
# COMPACT_ATOMS: atom_id res chain seq x y z
N MET A 1 -25.71 -23.67 -13.13
CA MET A 1 -24.42 -24.17 -12.63
C MET A 1 -23.38 -23.42 -13.42
N ARG A 2 -22.45 -22.77 -12.73
CA ARG A 2 -21.40 -21.96 -13.33
C ARG A 2 -20.06 -22.64 -13.10
N GLU A 3 -19.05 -22.30 -13.88
CA GLU A 3 -17.71 -22.83 -13.71
C GLU A 3 -16.73 -21.68 -13.48
N PHE A 4 -15.77 -21.93 -12.58
CA PHE A 4 -14.63 -21.08 -12.35
C PHE A 4 -13.38 -21.76 -12.87
N HIS A 5 -12.72 -21.13 -13.83
CA HIS A 5 -11.52 -21.68 -14.45
C HIS A 5 -10.26 -21.07 -13.82
N ILE A 6 -9.41 -21.92 -13.25
CA ILE A 6 -8.06 -21.51 -12.82
C ILE A 6 -7.09 -21.84 -13.95
N LEU A 7 -6.49 -20.80 -14.55
CA LEU A 7 -5.61 -20.93 -15.72
C LEU A 7 -4.22 -21.50 -15.40
N VAL A 8 -3.67 -21.22 -14.22
CA VAL A 8 -2.26 -21.52 -13.89
C VAL A 8 -2.11 -21.89 -12.41
N GLY A 9 -1.23 -22.85 -12.12
CA GLY A 9 -0.79 -23.21 -10.78
C GLY A 9 -1.23 -24.62 -10.36
N MET A 10 -1.00 -24.95 -9.08
CA MET A 10 -1.28 -26.29 -8.53
C MET A 10 -2.77 -26.67 -8.55
N TYR A 11 -3.66 -25.69 -8.59
CA TYR A 11 -5.12 -25.87 -8.64
C TYR A 11 -5.68 -25.49 -10.01
N GLN A 12 -4.94 -25.74 -11.10
CA GLN A 12 -5.42 -25.48 -12.45
C GLN A 12 -6.60 -26.42 -12.79
N GLY A 13 -7.67 -25.89 -13.39
CA GLY A 13 -8.84 -26.66 -13.78
C GLY A 13 -10.16 -25.89 -13.68
N ASP A 14 -11.25 -26.59 -14.00
CA ASP A 14 -12.63 -26.11 -13.93
C ASP A 14 -13.28 -26.52 -12.61
N TYR A 15 -13.86 -25.55 -11.93
CA TYR A 15 -14.49 -25.75 -10.62
C TYR A 15 -15.95 -25.28 -10.66
N PRO A 16 -16.92 -26.16 -10.35
CA PRO A 16 -18.32 -25.78 -10.35
C PRO A 16 -18.63 -24.83 -9.19
N ILE A 17 -19.48 -23.86 -9.50
CA ILE A 17 -20.10 -22.92 -8.57
C ILE A 17 -21.61 -23.07 -8.72
N TYR A 18 -22.30 -23.37 -7.63
CA TYR A 18 -23.75 -23.51 -7.61
C TYR A 18 -24.41 -22.23 -7.07
N GLU A 19 -25.51 -21.81 -7.68
CA GLU A 19 -26.20 -20.56 -7.34
C GLU A 19 -26.90 -20.60 -5.98
N GLY A 20 -27.13 -21.79 -5.44
CA GLY A 20 -27.72 -21.98 -4.12
C GLY A 20 -27.88 -23.45 -3.75
N ILE A 21 -28.49 -23.69 -2.60
CA ILE A 21 -28.69 -25.02 -1.99
C ILE A 21 -29.51 -25.93 -2.91
N GLU A 22 -30.58 -25.41 -3.52
CA GLU A 22 -31.44 -26.19 -4.42
C GLU A 22 -30.67 -26.72 -5.63
N GLU A 23 -29.87 -25.85 -6.25
CA GLU A 23 -29.04 -26.25 -7.38
C GLU A 23 -27.95 -27.23 -6.95
N PHE A 24 -27.31 -27.00 -5.80
CA PHE A 24 -26.30 -27.91 -5.27
C PHE A 24 -26.85 -29.32 -5.02
N HIS A 25 -28.01 -29.45 -4.36
CA HIS A 25 -28.63 -30.75 -4.10
C HIS A 25 -29.11 -31.45 -5.37
N LYS A 26 -29.41 -30.72 -6.45
CA LYS A 26 -29.72 -31.33 -7.75
C LYS A 26 -28.54 -32.15 -8.29
N TYR A 27 -27.30 -31.69 -8.08
CA TYR A 27 -26.08 -32.38 -8.55
C TYR A 27 -25.41 -33.23 -7.47
N HIS A 28 -25.65 -32.91 -6.20
CA HIS A 28 -25.03 -33.55 -5.04
C HIS A 28 -26.07 -33.77 -3.92
N PRO A 29 -27.06 -34.66 -4.11
CA PRO A 29 -28.18 -34.83 -3.19
C PRO A 29 -27.76 -35.30 -1.79
N ASP A 30 -26.70 -36.10 -1.70
CA ASP A 30 -26.27 -36.71 -0.43
C ASP A 30 -25.06 -36.02 0.21
N LYS A 31 -24.56 -34.93 -0.39
CA LYS A 31 -23.36 -34.26 0.14
C LYS A 31 -23.74 -33.15 1.10
N PRO A 32 -23.14 -33.11 2.31
CA PRO A 32 -23.29 -31.97 3.20
C PRO A 32 -22.53 -30.76 2.65
N PHE A 33 -22.97 -29.58 3.07
CA PHE A 33 -22.24 -28.33 2.88
C PHE A 33 -22.14 -27.58 4.22
N ARG A 34 -21.20 -26.63 4.29
CA ARG A 34 -20.89 -25.83 5.47
C ARG A 34 -21.24 -24.37 5.25
N LEU A 35 -21.52 -23.64 6.33
CA LEU A 35 -21.88 -22.23 6.26
C LEU A 35 -20.66 -21.35 6.59
N TRP A 36 -20.20 -20.57 5.62
CA TRP A 36 -19.07 -19.68 5.84
C TRP A 36 -19.36 -18.63 6.93
N GLY A 37 -18.48 -18.54 7.92
CA GLY A 37 -18.60 -17.54 9.00
C GLY A 37 -19.67 -17.84 10.06
N ARG A 38 -20.48 -18.88 9.89
CA ARG A 38 -21.44 -19.35 10.90
C ARG A 38 -20.98 -20.60 11.61
N ASP A 39 -20.14 -21.41 10.98
CA ASP A 39 -19.51 -22.56 11.62
C ASP A 39 -18.58 -22.10 12.76
N GLN A 40 -18.73 -22.73 13.93
CA GLN A 40 -18.04 -22.34 15.17
C GLN A 40 -16.54 -22.64 15.12
N ASN A 41 -16.10 -23.51 14.22
CA ASN A 41 -14.72 -23.97 14.20
C ASN A 41 -14.15 -24.21 12.78
N PRO A 42 -13.18 -23.40 12.32
CA PRO A 42 -12.55 -23.58 11.02
C PRO A 42 -11.66 -24.82 10.93
N PHE A 43 -11.33 -25.48 12.05
CA PHE A 43 -10.61 -26.76 12.06
C PHE A 43 -11.43 -27.91 11.47
N ASP A 44 -12.76 -27.78 11.39
CA ASP A 44 -13.63 -28.85 10.92
C ASP A 44 -13.71 -28.91 9.38
N PHE A 45 -13.24 -27.87 8.70
CA PHE A 45 -13.20 -27.80 7.25
C PHE A 45 -12.12 -28.72 6.69
N LYS A 46 -12.53 -29.62 5.80
CA LYS A 46 -11.65 -30.54 5.08
C LYS A 46 -11.57 -30.18 3.61
N ILE A 47 -10.43 -30.50 2.99
CA ILE A 47 -10.27 -30.35 1.54
C ILE A 47 -11.37 -31.15 0.84
N GLY A 48 -12.05 -30.51 -0.10
CA GLY A 48 -13.19 -31.08 -0.81
C GLY A 48 -14.56 -30.74 -0.22
N ASP A 49 -14.63 -30.17 1.00
CA ASP A 49 -15.88 -29.72 1.60
C ASP A 49 -16.55 -28.63 0.74
N TRP A 50 -17.87 -28.69 0.67
CA TRP A 50 -18.69 -27.65 0.02
C TRP A 50 -19.05 -26.58 1.03
N VAL A 51 -18.94 -25.32 0.63
CA VAL A 51 -19.12 -24.18 1.51
C VAL A 51 -20.04 -23.16 0.84
N GLU A 52 -21.09 -22.77 1.56
CA GLU A 52 -21.95 -21.65 1.19
C GLU A 52 -21.25 -20.34 1.56
N ALA A 53 -20.98 -19.52 0.54
CA ALA A 53 -20.41 -18.18 0.67
C ALA A 53 -21.45 -17.17 1.17
N LEU A 54 -21.04 -15.95 1.50
CA LEU A 54 -21.93 -14.92 2.06
C LEU A 54 -22.99 -14.41 1.07
N ASP A 55 -22.79 -14.67 -0.22
CA ASP A 55 -23.73 -14.39 -1.30
C ASP A 55 -24.63 -15.57 -1.68
N GLY A 56 -24.63 -16.67 -0.90
CA GLY A 56 -25.53 -17.82 -1.06
C GLY A 56 -25.06 -18.88 -2.06
N TYR A 57 -23.95 -18.64 -2.76
CA TYR A 57 -23.38 -19.60 -3.69
C TYR A 57 -22.60 -20.70 -2.97
N ILE A 58 -22.62 -21.90 -3.52
CA ILE A 58 -21.90 -23.06 -2.96
C ILE A 58 -20.68 -23.38 -3.80
N ILE A 59 -19.53 -23.45 -3.15
CA ILE A 59 -18.20 -23.62 -3.76
C ILE A 59 -17.36 -24.64 -2.99
N GLN A 60 -16.40 -25.28 -3.68
CA GLN A 60 -15.57 -26.31 -3.07
C GLN A 60 -14.29 -25.73 -2.44
N LEU A 61 -13.95 -26.22 -1.24
CA LEU A 61 -12.68 -25.93 -0.60
C LEU A 61 -11.55 -26.75 -1.24
N LEU A 62 -10.54 -26.07 -1.79
CA LEU A 62 -9.42 -26.69 -2.50
C LEU A 62 -8.24 -26.99 -1.59
N TYR A 63 -8.06 -26.19 -0.53
CA TYR A 63 -6.94 -26.33 0.37
C TYR A 63 -7.22 -25.71 1.72
N THR A 64 -6.63 -26.26 2.77
CA THR A 64 -6.68 -25.68 4.11
C THR A 64 -5.31 -25.81 4.78
N LYS A 65 -4.88 -24.76 5.48
CA LYS A 65 -3.61 -24.73 6.20
C LYS A 65 -3.71 -23.91 7.48
N LYS A 66 -3.27 -24.50 8.58
CA LYS A 66 -3.00 -23.77 9.82
C LYS A 66 -1.76 -22.89 9.63
N MET A 67 -1.89 -21.60 9.90
CA MET A 67 -0.77 -20.67 9.89
C MET A 67 -0.09 -20.61 11.26
N ASN A 68 1.23 -20.71 11.28
CA ASN A 68 2.02 -20.77 12.53
C ASN A 68 2.25 -19.41 13.19
N HIS A 69 2.04 -18.30 12.47
CA HIS A 69 2.43 -16.96 12.93
C HIS A 69 1.38 -16.21 13.75
N ALA A 70 0.12 -16.66 13.77
CA ALA A 70 -0.96 -16.01 14.52
C ALA A 70 -1.74 -17.07 15.31
N ARG A 71 -2.08 -16.75 16.57
CA ARG A 71 -2.92 -17.61 17.41
C ARG A 71 -4.19 -17.98 16.65
N GLY A 72 -4.34 -19.27 16.33
CA GLY A 72 -5.49 -19.81 15.62
C GLY A 72 -5.78 -19.07 14.33
N CYS A 73 -4.85 -19.00 13.38
CA CYS A 73 -5.17 -18.53 12.02
C CYS A 73 -5.17 -19.70 11.03
N TYR A 74 -6.21 -19.76 10.20
CA TYR A 74 -6.38 -20.76 9.15
C TYR A 74 -6.49 -20.06 7.80
N ALA A 75 -5.76 -20.56 6.81
CA ALA A 75 -5.84 -20.14 5.42
C ALA A 75 -6.56 -21.23 4.62
N MET A 76 -7.61 -20.85 3.91
CA MET A 76 -8.48 -21.72 3.13
C MET A 76 -8.52 -21.23 1.68
N ARG A 77 -8.19 -22.11 0.74
CA ARG A 77 -8.21 -21.81 -0.70
C ARG A 77 -9.53 -22.28 -1.29
N PHE A 78 -10.17 -21.38 -2.01
CA PHE A 78 -11.32 -21.64 -2.86
C PHE A 78 -10.95 -21.27 -4.32
N PRO A 79 -11.77 -21.61 -5.32
CA PRO A 79 -11.48 -21.30 -6.71
C PRO A 79 -11.13 -19.82 -6.95
N MET A 80 -11.89 -18.92 -6.31
CA MET A 80 -11.74 -17.47 -6.43
C MET A 80 -10.58 -16.86 -5.64
N GLY A 81 -10.01 -17.56 -4.65
CA GLY A 81 -8.97 -16.96 -3.82
C GLY A 81 -8.67 -17.69 -2.53
N THR A 82 -7.74 -17.12 -1.76
CA THR A 82 -7.38 -17.61 -0.43
C THR A 82 -7.96 -16.69 0.62
N PHE A 83 -8.74 -17.27 1.53
CA PHE A 83 -9.46 -16.57 2.58
C PHE A 83 -8.97 -17.08 3.92
N SER A 84 -8.94 -16.21 4.92
CA SER A 84 -8.48 -16.57 6.25
C SER A 84 -9.58 -16.50 7.29
N SER A 85 -9.46 -17.36 8.29
CA SER A 85 -10.13 -17.23 9.59
C SER A 85 -9.07 -17.04 10.67
N PHE A 86 -9.40 -16.27 11.70
CA PHE A 86 -8.50 -16.06 12.82
C PHE A 86 -9.25 -15.95 14.15
N LEU A 87 -8.65 -16.49 15.20
CA LEU A 87 -9.18 -16.47 16.55
C LEU A 87 -8.88 -15.12 17.20
N LEU A 88 -9.93 -14.41 17.62
CA LEU A 88 -9.79 -13.19 18.40
C LEU A 88 -9.40 -13.50 19.84
N ALA A 89 -8.88 -12.50 20.56
CA ALA A 89 -8.58 -12.63 21.99
C ALA A 89 -9.80 -13.03 22.84
N SER A 90 -11.01 -12.71 22.37
CA SER A 90 -12.28 -13.11 22.98
C SER A 90 -12.63 -14.59 22.82
N GLY A 91 -11.86 -15.37 22.08
CA GLY A 91 -12.18 -16.76 21.75
C GLY A 91 -13.17 -16.93 20.58
N VAL A 92 -13.62 -15.82 19.97
CA VAL A 92 -14.52 -15.85 18.81
C VAL A 92 -13.71 -15.93 17.52
N TRP A 93 -14.13 -16.81 16.61
CA TRP A 93 -13.56 -16.90 15.27
C TRP A 93 -14.08 -15.79 14.37
N LYS A 94 -13.15 -15.06 13.75
CA LYS A 94 -13.45 -14.08 12.72
C LYS A 94 -13.06 -14.64 11.36
N TYR A 95 -14.02 -14.65 10.45
CA TYR A 95 -13.82 -15.06 9.06
C TYR A 95 -13.66 -13.82 8.18
N SER A 96 -12.73 -13.89 7.23
CA SER A 96 -12.70 -12.95 6.11
C SER A 96 -13.98 -13.08 5.28
N LYS A 97 -14.41 -12.01 4.62
CA LYS A 97 -15.63 -12.09 3.79
C LYS A 97 -15.33 -12.94 2.56
N LEU A 98 -16.15 -13.97 2.33
CA LEU A 98 -16.07 -14.85 1.16
C LEU A 98 -17.32 -14.61 0.32
N TYR A 99 -17.13 -14.23 -0.94
CA TYR A 99 -18.20 -14.13 -1.93
C TYR A 99 -17.76 -14.89 -3.17
N ALA A 100 -18.65 -15.73 -3.71
CA ALA A 100 -18.36 -16.50 -4.91
C ALA A 100 -18.70 -15.74 -6.20
N GLN A 101 -19.49 -14.66 -6.14
CA GLN A 101 -19.86 -13.82 -7.28
C GLN A 101 -19.01 -12.56 -7.42
N PHE A 102 -18.93 -12.02 -8.65
CA PHE A 102 -18.47 -10.66 -8.95
C PHE A 102 -19.46 -9.61 -8.41
N THR A 103 -19.07 -8.90 -7.36
CA THR A 103 -19.80 -7.82 -6.68
C THR A 103 -18.90 -6.60 -6.70
N ALA A 104 -19.18 -5.63 -7.59
CA ALA A 104 -18.30 -4.52 -7.94
C ALA A 104 -17.79 -3.64 -6.77
N GLY A 105 -18.35 -3.78 -5.56
CA GLY A 105 -18.03 -2.98 -4.38
C GLY A 105 -17.16 -3.66 -3.31
N ASP A 106 -17.09 -5.00 -3.24
CA ASP A 106 -16.38 -5.67 -2.13
C ASP A 106 -14.96 -6.08 -2.53
N LEU A 107 -13.99 -5.82 -1.64
CA LEU A 107 -12.57 -6.16 -1.83
C LEU A 107 -12.35 -7.67 -1.98
N ASN A 108 -13.22 -8.47 -1.38
CA ASN A 108 -13.08 -9.92 -1.31
C ASN A 108 -14.05 -10.67 -2.22
N SER A 109 -14.86 -9.93 -2.96
CA SER A 109 -15.66 -10.48 -4.04
C SER A 109 -14.77 -10.69 -5.28
N LEU A 110 -15.18 -11.60 -6.16
CA LEU A 110 -14.62 -11.73 -7.51
C LEU A 110 -14.58 -10.42 -8.29
N SER A 111 -15.19 -9.34 -7.79
CA SER A 111 -14.98 -7.98 -8.27
C SER A 111 -13.58 -7.82 -8.84
N GLY A 112 -13.57 -7.66 -10.16
CA GLY A 112 -12.68 -6.69 -10.75
C GLY A 112 -12.91 -5.39 -10.01
N LYS A 113 -12.20 -5.20 -8.89
CA LYS A 113 -11.37 -4.01 -8.76
C LYS A 113 -10.43 -4.09 -9.94
N SER A 114 -10.99 -3.76 -11.10
CA SER A 114 -10.25 -3.44 -12.28
C SER A 114 -9.14 -2.55 -11.76
N TYR A 115 -7.92 -2.84 -12.21
CA TYR A 115 -6.81 -1.92 -12.04
C TYR A 115 -7.29 -0.46 -12.22
N GLN A 116 -8.24 -0.24 -13.15
CA GLN A 116 -9.04 0.98 -13.37
C GLN A 116 -9.80 1.56 -12.17
N ASN A 117 -10.54 0.80 -11.35
CA ASN A 117 -11.21 1.36 -10.16
C ASN A 117 -10.21 1.66 -9.04
N ARG A 118 -9.12 0.89 -8.95
CA ARG A 118 -8.02 1.17 -8.01
C ARG A 118 -7.20 2.37 -8.46
N THR A 119 -6.95 2.55 -9.76
CA THR A 119 -6.29 3.74 -10.32
C THR A 119 -7.21 4.94 -10.30
N LYS A 120 -8.51 4.84 -10.57
CA LYS A 120 -9.45 5.97 -10.41
C LYS A 120 -9.54 6.41 -8.95
N LEU A 121 -9.62 5.46 -8.01
CA LEU A 121 -9.64 5.77 -6.57
C LEU A 121 -8.30 6.33 -6.08
N GLN A 122 -7.17 5.97 -6.72
CA GLN A 122 -5.87 6.58 -6.42
C GLN A 122 -5.66 7.92 -7.12
N SER A 123 -6.21 8.10 -8.33
CA SER A 123 -6.10 9.30 -9.14
C SER A 123 -6.81 10.48 -8.46
N TRP A 124 -8.02 10.32 -7.94
CA TRP A 124 -8.68 11.43 -7.22
C TRP A 124 -7.93 11.81 -5.93
N LYS A 125 -7.32 10.84 -5.24
CA LYS A 125 -6.52 11.10 -4.03
C LYS A 125 -5.22 11.81 -4.36
N LYS A 126 -4.54 11.41 -5.44
CA LYS A 126 -3.36 12.11 -5.97
C LYS A 126 -3.70 13.54 -6.34
N GLU A 127 -4.80 13.75 -7.06
CA GLU A 127 -5.26 15.07 -7.47
C GLU A 127 -5.60 15.95 -6.25
N LYS A 128 -6.35 15.42 -5.28
CA LYS A 128 -6.67 16.13 -4.03
C LYS A 128 -5.41 16.47 -3.24
N PHE A 129 -4.48 15.53 -3.12
CA PHE A 129 -3.17 15.75 -2.50
C PHE A 129 -2.39 16.86 -3.20
N ALA A 130 -2.27 16.80 -4.53
CA ALA A 130 -1.56 17.78 -5.34
C ALA A 130 -2.16 19.19 -5.19
N LYS A 131 -3.49 19.33 -5.24
CA LYS A 131 -4.17 20.61 -5.04
C LYS A 131 -3.92 21.20 -3.66
N LEU A 132 -3.97 20.39 -2.60
CA LEU A 132 -3.69 20.87 -1.24
C LEU A 132 -2.23 21.32 -1.08
N VAL A 133 -1.29 20.59 -1.69
CA VAL A 133 0.13 20.98 -1.72
C VAL A 133 0.32 22.28 -2.50
N ALA A 134 -0.33 22.44 -3.66
CA ALA A 134 -0.30 23.68 -4.43
C ALA A 134 -0.89 24.88 -3.66
N MET A 135 -1.88 24.64 -2.81
CA MET A 135 -2.42 25.66 -1.88
C MET A 135 -1.48 26.00 -0.71
N GLY A 136 -0.28 25.39 -0.63
CA GLY A 136 0.70 25.65 0.43
C GLY A 136 0.51 24.81 1.69
N ILE A 137 -0.37 23.81 1.69
CA ILE A 137 -0.56 22.93 2.85
C ILE A 137 0.63 21.97 2.95
N GLN A 138 1.19 21.83 4.16
CA GLN A 138 2.31 20.93 4.42
C GLN A 138 2.01 19.51 3.91
N PRO A 139 2.93 18.83 3.18
CA PRO A 139 2.67 17.54 2.54
C PRO A 139 2.14 16.46 3.48
N HIS A 140 2.58 16.44 4.75
CA HIS A 140 2.06 15.51 5.76
C HIS A 140 0.57 15.73 6.05
N THR A 141 0.17 16.98 6.24
CA THR A 141 -1.22 17.38 6.47
C THR A 141 -2.08 17.14 5.23
N ALA A 142 -1.54 17.48 4.04
CA ALA A 142 -2.20 17.21 2.76
C ALA A 142 -2.43 15.72 2.54
N TYR A 143 -1.47 14.86 2.91
CA TYR A 143 -1.60 13.40 2.80
C TYR A 143 -2.74 12.85 3.66
N ILE A 144 -2.88 13.35 4.90
CA ILE A 144 -3.98 12.96 5.79
C ILE A 144 -5.32 13.48 5.26
N GLN A 145 -5.38 14.74 4.84
CA GLN A 145 -6.60 15.36 4.30
C GLN A 145 -7.03 14.78 2.94
N ALA A 146 -6.10 14.20 2.18
CA ALA A 146 -6.37 13.43 0.96
C ALA A 146 -6.83 11.98 1.23
N ASP A 147 -7.19 11.67 2.47
CA ASP A 147 -7.76 10.39 2.89
C ASP A 147 -6.83 9.19 2.66
N TYR A 148 -5.51 9.41 2.68
CA TYR A 148 -4.56 8.30 2.67
C TYR A 148 -4.51 7.63 4.05
N PRO A 149 -4.35 6.29 4.10
CA PRO A 149 -4.35 5.56 5.36
C PRO A 149 -3.16 5.95 6.23
N TRP A 150 -3.44 6.21 7.50
CA TRP A 150 -2.41 6.46 8.51
C TRP A 150 -1.54 5.21 8.72
N ARG A 151 -0.23 5.42 8.79
CA ARG A 151 0.80 4.39 9.02
C ARG A 151 1.88 4.93 9.95
N SER A 152 2.87 4.10 10.32
CA SER A 152 4.01 4.58 11.11
C SER A 152 4.76 5.72 10.41
N LYS A 153 5.25 6.70 11.19
CA LYS A 153 5.84 7.98 10.72
C LYS A 153 6.90 7.82 9.63
N TYR A 154 7.79 6.83 9.77
CA TYR A 154 8.85 6.54 8.78
C TYR A 154 8.30 6.07 7.42
N ASN A 155 7.24 5.26 7.43
CA ASN A 155 6.61 4.78 6.20
C ASN A 155 5.75 5.85 5.52
N ILE A 156 5.25 6.84 6.28
CA ILE A 156 4.49 7.96 5.72
C ILE A 156 5.42 8.87 4.91
N MET A 157 6.56 9.27 5.45
CA MET A 157 7.45 10.23 4.77
C MET A 157 8.02 9.68 3.45
N ALA A 158 8.38 8.40 3.40
CA ALA A 158 8.82 7.76 2.16
C ALA A 158 7.72 7.76 1.08
N LYS A 159 6.45 7.56 1.47
CA LYS A 159 5.31 7.61 0.55
C LYS A 159 4.96 9.02 0.09
N ILE A 160 5.06 10.00 0.99
CA ILE A 160 4.90 11.41 0.63
C ILE A 160 5.99 11.80 -0.36
N GLY A 161 7.25 11.42 -0.12
CA GLY A 161 8.34 11.64 -1.06
C GLY A 161 8.07 11.03 -2.43
N ALA A 162 7.59 9.78 -2.49
CA ALA A 162 7.20 9.14 -3.74
C ALA A 162 6.04 9.86 -4.46
N LEU A 163 5.03 10.35 -3.72
CA LEU A 163 3.92 11.12 -4.30
C LEU A 163 4.37 12.47 -4.85
N LEU A 164 5.30 13.15 -4.18
CA LEU A 164 5.84 14.43 -4.66
C LEU A 164 6.74 14.30 -5.88
N MET A 165 7.26 13.10 -6.15
CA MET A 165 8.05 12.78 -7.34
C MET A 165 7.22 12.16 -8.47
N ASP A 166 5.92 11.94 -8.25
CA ASP A 166 5.01 11.39 -9.25
C ASP A 166 4.71 12.44 -10.31
N GLU A 167 4.93 12.11 -11.59
CA GLU A 167 4.79 13.05 -12.72
C GLU A 167 3.39 13.70 -12.76
N GLU A 168 2.33 12.92 -12.50
CA GLU A 168 0.95 13.45 -12.50
C GLU A 168 0.76 14.48 -11.38
N VAL A 169 1.32 14.23 -10.20
CA VAL A 169 1.23 15.14 -9.05
C VAL A 169 2.00 16.41 -9.34
N VAL A 170 3.22 16.30 -9.88
CA VAL A 170 4.07 17.44 -10.24
C VAL A 170 3.36 18.32 -11.28
N ASP A 171 2.72 17.74 -12.29
CA ASP A 171 2.02 18.49 -13.33
C ASP A 171 0.79 19.21 -12.76
N ILE A 172 0.01 18.57 -11.90
CA ILE A 172 -1.14 19.22 -11.24
C ILE A 172 -0.66 20.35 -10.33
N VAL A 173 0.43 20.14 -9.57
CA VAL A 173 1.01 21.20 -8.74
C VAL A 173 1.47 22.38 -9.60
N LYS A 174 2.17 22.13 -10.72
CA LYS A 174 2.60 23.17 -11.66
C LYS A 174 1.41 23.94 -12.24
N GLN A 175 0.38 23.23 -12.70
CA GLN A 175 -0.82 23.85 -13.27
C GLN A 175 -1.55 24.76 -12.27
N ASN A 176 -1.72 24.30 -11.03
CA ASN A 176 -2.39 25.09 -9.98
C ASN A 176 -1.48 26.21 -9.45
N ASN A 177 -0.16 26.05 -9.52
CA ASN A 177 0.79 27.09 -9.12
C ASN A 177 1.05 28.14 -10.20
N MET A 178 0.66 27.96 -11.47
CA MET A 178 0.89 28.97 -12.52
C MET A 178 0.34 30.35 -12.12
N MET A 179 -0.87 30.41 -11.53
CA MET A 179 -1.45 31.67 -11.06
C MET A 179 -0.67 32.33 -9.90
N TYR A 180 0.09 31.56 -9.14
CA TYR A 180 0.91 32.06 -8.02
C TYR A 180 2.32 32.40 -8.50
N LEU A 181 2.89 31.60 -9.40
CA LEU A 181 4.18 31.83 -10.04
C LEU A 181 4.17 33.07 -10.93
N ASP A 182 3.08 33.34 -11.64
CA ASP A 182 2.96 34.55 -12.44
C ASP A 182 2.94 35.80 -11.56
N LYS A 183 2.28 35.76 -10.39
CA LYS A 183 2.33 36.85 -9.39
C LYS A 183 3.70 37.01 -8.73
N ILE A 184 4.41 35.91 -8.50
CA ILE A 184 5.77 35.94 -7.92
C ILE A 184 6.80 36.44 -8.94
N LYS A 185 6.64 36.11 -10.22
CA LYS A 185 7.53 36.60 -11.30
C LYS A 185 7.44 38.11 -11.49
N GLU A 186 6.30 38.71 -11.18
CA GLU A 186 6.09 40.16 -11.22
C GLU A 186 6.60 40.88 -9.96
N ASP A 187 7.00 40.14 -8.91
CA ASP A 187 7.50 40.70 -7.65
C ASP A 187 9.03 40.74 -7.63
N GLU A 188 9.61 41.94 -7.62
CA GLU A 188 11.07 42.16 -7.59
C GLU A 188 11.74 41.50 -6.37
N THR A 189 11.03 41.29 -5.25
CA THR A 189 11.60 40.61 -4.08
C THR A 189 11.91 39.14 -4.32
N PHE A 190 11.27 38.49 -5.30
CA PHE A 190 11.49 37.10 -5.68
C PHE A 190 12.25 36.95 -7.00
N SER A 191 12.96 38.00 -7.42
CA SER A 191 13.86 37.93 -8.56
C SER A 191 14.86 36.78 -8.43
N ASP A 192 15.29 36.27 -9.58
CA ASP A 192 16.29 35.22 -9.70
C ASP A 192 17.54 35.50 -8.87
N GLU A 193 17.95 36.78 -8.84
CA GLU A 193 19.11 37.28 -8.11
C GLU A 193 18.90 37.21 -6.59
N ASN A 194 17.76 37.69 -6.09
CA ASN A 194 17.42 37.69 -4.66
C ASN A 194 17.26 36.26 -4.10
N MET A 195 16.66 35.35 -4.87
CA MET A 195 16.52 33.94 -4.49
C MET A 195 17.88 33.24 -4.42
N VAL A 196 18.77 33.51 -5.36
CA VAL A 196 20.14 32.98 -5.35
C VAL A 196 20.93 33.52 -4.16
N GLU A 197 20.78 34.80 -3.83
CA GLU A 197 21.43 35.42 -2.68
C GLU A 197 20.93 34.83 -1.36
N TYR A 198 19.62 34.63 -1.21
CA TYR A 198 19.02 33.97 -0.04
C TYR A 198 19.53 32.53 0.13
N VAL A 199 19.61 31.75 -0.95
CA VAL A 199 20.14 30.38 -0.90
C VAL A 199 21.63 30.38 -0.55
N LYS A 200 22.42 31.30 -1.11
CA LYS A 200 23.85 31.45 -0.76
C LYS A 200 24.02 31.81 0.70
N ASP A 201 23.23 32.74 1.22
CA ASP A 201 23.32 33.17 2.61
C ASP A 201 22.85 32.07 3.57
N PHE A 202 21.79 31.35 3.23
CA PHE A 202 21.36 30.15 3.95
C PHE A 202 22.49 29.10 3.98
N MET A 203 23.07 28.77 2.82
CA MET A 203 24.19 27.82 2.68
C MET A 203 25.42 28.22 3.50
N LYS A 204 25.70 29.52 3.63
CA LYS A 204 26.80 30.05 4.44
C LYS A 204 26.58 29.84 5.93
N HIS A 205 25.32 29.83 6.38
CA HIS A 205 24.94 29.69 7.79
C HIS A 205 24.59 28.25 8.21
N VAL A 206 24.38 27.32 7.26
CA VAL A 206 24.19 25.90 7.59
C VAL A 206 25.54 25.27 7.98
N ARG A 207 25.67 24.82 9.23
CA ARG A 207 26.84 24.05 9.69
C ARG A 207 27.05 22.79 8.84
N ARG A 208 28.31 22.48 8.53
CA ARG A 208 28.85 21.37 7.68
C ARG A 208 28.25 19.95 7.85
N GLY A 209 27.35 19.71 8.81
CA GLY A 209 26.81 18.39 9.14
C GLY A 209 25.44 18.03 8.59
N SER A 210 24.70 18.91 7.90
CA SER A 210 23.33 18.60 7.46
C SER A 210 23.19 18.32 5.96
N GLN A 211 23.71 17.16 5.55
CA GLN A 211 23.40 16.58 4.23
C GLN A 211 21.87 16.38 4.04
N VAL A 212 21.13 16.22 5.14
CA VAL A 212 19.67 16.08 5.16
C VAL A 212 18.96 17.38 4.74
N HIS A 213 19.44 18.55 5.16
CA HIS A 213 18.87 19.82 4.71
C HIS A 213 19.19 20.11 3.24
N LEU A 214 20.40 19.78 2.78
CA LEU A 214 20.75 19.86 1.37
C LEU A 214 19.83 18.99 0.50
N ASN A 215 19.59 17.74 0.91
CA ASN A 215 18.67 16.83 0.23
C ASN A 215 17.20 17.29 0.25
N SER A 216 16.83 18.20 1.17
CA SER A 216 15.45 18.75 1.26
C SER A 216 15.25 19.98 0.37
N ILE A 217 16.31 20.73 0.09
CA ILE A 217 16.27 21.97 -0.72
C ILE A 217 16.49 21.69 -2.20
N VAL A 218 17.27 20.66 -2.54
CA VAL A 218 17.48 20.22 -3.93
C VAL A 218 16.17 19.99 -4.70
N PRO A 219 15.16 19.29 -4.16
CA PRO A 219 13.89 19.10 -4.87
C PRO A 219 13.17 20.43 -5.16
N LEU A 220 13.24 21.39 -4.24
CA LEU A 220 12.66 22.73 -4.42
C LEU A 220 13.37 23.50 -5.54
N LEU A 221 14.71 23.45 -5.59
CA LEU A 221 15.49 24.10 -6.64
C LEU A 221 15.33 23.43 -8.01
N GLN A 222 15.16 22.10 -8.04
CA GLN A 222 14.80 21.36 -9.25
C GLN A 222 13.40 21.70 -9.76
N LEU A 223 12.40 21.80 -8.87
CA LEU A 223 11.04 22.21 -9.21
C LEU A 223 10.99 23.62 -9.82
N LEU A 224 11.88 24.51 -9.37
CA LEU A 224 11.99 25.88 -9.88
C LEU A 224 12.88 25.99 -11.12
N GLY A 225 13.57 24.91 -11.54
CA GLY A 225 14.48 24.93 -12.68
C GLY A 225 15.78 25.72 -12.45
N LYS A 226 16.16 25.96 -11.18
CA LYS A 226 17.27 26.85 -10.80
C LYS A 226 18.40 26.14 -10.08
N LEU A 227 18.54 24.83 -10.28
CA LEU A 227 19.67 24.08 -9.73
C LEU A 227 20.94 24.46 -10.50
N PRO A 228 21.97 25.04 -9.87
CA PRO A 228 23.20 25.40 -10.57
C PRO A 228 23.97 24.16 -11.03
N ASP A 229 24.45 24.15 -12.28
CA ASP A 229 25.11 22.99 -12.93
C ASP A 229 26.33 22.44 -12.18
N HIS A 230 26.94 23.24 -11.30
CA HIS A 230 28.12 22.86 -10.51
C HIS A 230 27.80 22.08 -9.24
N ILE A 231 26.52 21.90 -8.87
CA ILE A 231 26.12 21.13 -7.69
C ILE A 231 25.82 19.67 -8.10
N GLN A 232 26.86 18.84 -8.15
CA GLN A 232 26.72 17.39 -8.29
C GLN A 232 26.50 16.74 -6.91
N ILE A 233 25.34 16.09 -6.73
CA ILE A 233 25.04 15.35 -5.50
C ILE A 233 25.75 14.00 -5.58
N GLY A 234 26.92 13.92 -4.95
CA GLY A 234 27.66 12.67 -4.83
C GLY A 234 26.86 11.62 -4.04
N ASN A 235 26.63 10.45 -4.66
CA ASN A 235 26.16 9.27 -3.96
C ASN A 235 27.21 8.83 -2.92
N THR A 236 27.03 9.19 -1.64
CA THR A 236 27.89 8.74 -0.56
C THR A 236 27.55 7.30 -0.15
N LYS A 237 27.97 6.31 -0.95
CA LYS A 237 28.34 5.01 -0.41
C LYS A 237 29.78 5.11 0.09
N LYS A 238 29.97 5.65 1.29
CA LYS A 238 31.24 5.48 2.00
C LYS A 238 31.21 4.10 2.66
N LYS A 239 31.92 3.12 2.09
CA LYS A 239 32.38 1.96 2.85
C LYS A 239 33.23 2.51 3.99
N VAL A 240 32.82 2.27 5.22
CA VAL A 240 33.68 2.47 6.38
C VAL A 240 34.50 1.18 6.47
N ASP A 241 35.78 1.25 6.09
CA ASP A 241 36.72 0.20 6.46
C ASP A 241 36.87 0.26 7.99
N ALA A 242 36.35 -0.76 8.66
CA ALA A 242 36.52 -0.91 10.10
C ALA A 242 38.00 -1.24 10.36
N GLN A 243 38.72 -0.32 11.01
CA GLN A 243 40.01 -0.68 11.61
C GLN A 243 39.73 -1.65 12.76
N GLU A 244 40.26 -2.87 12.66
CA GLU A 244 40.29 -3.83 13.76
C GLU A 244 41.09 -3.22 14.91
N VAL A 245 40.41 -2.93 16.02
CA VAL A 245 41.07 -2.57 17.27
C VAL A 245 41.55 -3.88 17.92
N PRO A 246 42.84 -4.05 18.24
CA PRO A 246 43.34 -5.26 18.88
C PRO A 246 42.68 -5.47 20.26
N TYR A 247 42.22 -6.68 20.52
CA TYR A 247 41.61 -7.06 21.79
C TYR A 247 42.69 -7.28 22.85
N GLU A 248 42.76 -6.43 23.87
CA GLU A 248 43.53 -6.73 25.08
C GLU A 248 42.69 -7.60 26.02
N SER A 249 43.16 -8.83 26.29
CA SER A 249 42.52 -9.74 27.23
C SER A 249 42.70 -9.25 28.66
N VAL A 250 41.62 -8.80 29.31
CA VAL A 250 41.62 -8.50 30.74
C VAL A 250 41.52 -9.82 31.51
N PRO A 251 42.46 -10.15 32.42
CA PRO A 251 42.36 -11.36 33.24
C PRO A 251 41.19 -11.25 34.24
N PRO A 252 40.54 -12.37 34.59
CA PRO A 252 39.39 -12.36 35.48
C PRO A 252 39.77 -11.90 36.90
N PRO A 253 38.88 -11.17 37.60
CA PRO A 253 39.14 -10.69 38.96
C PRO A 253 39.27 -11.86 39.95
N VAL A 254 40.28 -11.75 40.83
CA VAL A 254 40.60 -12.68 41.93
C VAL A 254 39.61 -12.54 43.07
#